data_AF-A0A935WS27-F1
#
_entry.id   AF-A0A935WS27-F1
#
_cell.length_a   1.000
_cell.length_b   1.000
_cell.length_c   1.000
_cell.angle_alpha   90.00
_cell.angle_beta   90.00
_cell.angle_gamma   90.00
#
_symmetry.space_group_name_H-M   'P 1'
#
loop_
_entity.id
_entity.type
_entity.pdbx_description
1 polymer ?
#
loop_
_entity_poly.entity_id
_entity_poly.type
_entity_poly.pdbx_seq_one_letter_code
_entity_poly.pdbx_strand_id
1 'polypeptide(L)'
;MARVLNSDANHVDISGVSVSAIRDRQGERGLRLEAAERTSERLRAELDEARWEVHRDVHAAFHRALVARERLAAAERLLTFQERLLEIARGRLRAGDVSPLPVRLAEGELSQARVARIAAEQGYLRARLQLGALAGWPAAHPPEPAGNLDEPRDPPGTSALIEVARSHQPRLRTLQAAQVEATAQSRAADRDAWPEPSLGVQVMREGFPAGPPETQVLGVVSVPIPLFQRNQGARATAQAQSRIADAERQAFGSQLLNFIEQHRTALWPQQLLKSEPTAAILPTFEENLRLIQRAFELGGIDILQVSVARERFRAFKPMPSTPTPTTSKRWQTSKRRSARTCGPTNDTSRPRTPRPRERTNHEKPTHLGDRSALRIPIDDRMQGEQVSGRP
;
A
#
# COMPACT_ATOMS: atom_id res chain seq x y z
N MET A 1 -46.46 16.13 -1.06
CA MET A 1 -47.20 16.21 -2.34
C MET A 1 -48.68 16.22 -2.03
N ALA A 2 -49.41 17.25 -2.42
CA ALA A 2 -50.86 17.30 -2.24
C ALA A 2 -51.56 16.67 -3.46
N ARG A 3 -52.62 15.88 -3.21
CA ARG A 3 -53.50 15.34 -4.23
C ARG A 3 -54.92 15.77 -3.87
N VAL A 4 -55.46 16.73 -4.61
CA VAL A 4 -56.84 17.19 -4.42
C VAL A 4 -57.76 16.28 -5.24
N LEU A 5 -58.71 15.64 -4.59
CA LEU A 5 -59.88 15.02 -5.22
C LEU A 5 -61.08 15.84 -4.76
N ASN A 6 -61.89 16.30 -5.70
CA ASN A 6 -63.07 17.10 -5.42
C ASN A 6 -64.33 16.23 -5.56
N SER A 7 -65.21 16.25 -4.55
CA SER A 7 -66.51 15.58 -4.51
C SER A 7 -67.35 16.23 -3.41
N ASP A 8 -68.60 16.57 -3.72
CA ASP A 8 -69.40 17.49 -2.92
C ASP A 8 -69.88 16.98 -1.55
N ALA A 9 -70.19 17.96 -0.69
CA ALA A 9 -71.19 17.90 0.38
C ALA A 9 -71.02 16.89 1.54
N ASN A 10 -69.87 16.93 2.23
CA ASN A 10 -69.75 16.82 3.70
C ASN A 10 -68.30 16.97 4.18
N HIS A 11 -67.52 17.87 3.56
CA HIS A 11 -66.10 17.97 3.88
C HIS A 11 -65.88 18.74 5.19
N VAL A 12 -65.31 18.06 6.20
CA VAL A 12 -64.64 18.73 7.31
C VAL A 12 -63.27 19.20 6.79
N ASP A 13 -63.00 20.48 6.90
CA ASP A 13 -61.68 21.04 6.58
C ASP A 13 -60.77 20.91 7.79
N ILE A 14 -59.85 19.92 7.74
CA ILE A 14 -58.87 19.67 8.79
C ILE A 14 -57.51 20.18 8.31
N SER A 15 -56.99 21.20 9.01
CA SER A 15 -55.64 21.72 8.80
C SER A 15 -54.86 21.67 10.11
N GLY A 16 -53.60 21.23 10.08
CA GLY A 16 -52.85 21.04 11.32
C GLY A 16 -51.34 21.15 11.14
N VAL A 17 -50.68 21.62 12.20
CA VAL A 17 -49.23 21.71 12.33
C VAL A 17 -48.84 20.95 13.59
N SER A 18 -47.88 20.02 13.47
CA SER A 18 -47.34 19.28 14.60
C SER A 18 -45.84 19.48 14.72
N VAL A 19 -45.37 19.56 15.97
CA VAL A 19 -43.96 19.56 16.33
C VAL A 19 -43.76 18.44 17.34
N SER A 20 -42.90 17.48 17.01
CA SER A 20 -42.51 16.40 17.92
C SER A 20 -41.04 16.51 18.30
N ALA A 21 -40.76 16.24 19.58
CA ALA A 21 -39.42 16.24 20.14
C ALA A 21 -39.20 14.93 20.92
N ILE A 22 -38.20 14.15 20.50
CA ILE A 22 -37.69 13.03 21.30
C ILE A 22 -36.80 13.63 22.38
N ARG A 23 -37.11 13.38 23.67
CA ARG A 23 -36.33 13.95 24.77
C ARG A 23 -35.36 12.89 25.29
N ASP A 24 -34.15 12.87 24.72
CA ASP A 24 -33.08 11.96 25.11
C ASP A 24 -32.64 12.21 26.57
N ARG A 25 -33.30 11.52 27.50
CA ARG A 25 -32.96 11.49 28.93
C ARG A 25 -31.96 10.40 29.30
N GLN A 26 -31.61 9.51 28.38
CA GLN A 26 -30.78 8.33 28.66
C GLN A 26 -29.55 8.23 27.76
N GLY A 27 -29.06 9.37 27.25
CA GLY A 27 -27.75 9.51 26.62
C GLY A 27 -27.55 8.70 25.34
N GLU A 28 -28.61 8.36 24.60
CA GLU A 28 -28.52 7.55 23.39
C GLU A 28 -27.78 8.26 22.27
N ARG A 29 -28.10 9.55 22.06
CA ARG A 29 -27.34 10.40 21.15
C ARG A 29 -25.90 10.56 21.64
N GLY A 30 -25.69 10.57 22.95
CA GLY A 30 -24.36 10.58 23.57
C GLY A 30 -23.54 9.33 23.25
N LEU A 31 -24.14 8.13 23.39
CA LEU A 31 -23.48 6.85 23.09
C LEU A 31 -23.24 6.65 21.58
N ARG A 32 -24.18 7.09 20.72
CA ARG A 32 -23.97 7.09 19.26
C ARG A 32 -22.88 8.10 18.84
N LEU A 33 -22.79 9.25 19.50
CA LEU A 33 -21.70 10.22 19.30
C LEU A 33 -20.37 9.66 19.78
N GLU A 34 -20.30 9.10 20.99
CA GLU A 34 -19.10 8.45 21.52
C GLU A 34 -18.63 7.34 20.57
N ALA A 35 -19.53 6.46 20.11
CA ALA A 35 -19.18 5.41 19.16
C ALA A 35 -18.59 5.97 17.85
N ALA A 36 -19.16 7.05 17.31
CA ALA A 36 -18.64 7.74 16.12
C ALA A 36 -17.28 8.42 16.36
N GLU A 37 -17.07 8.99 17.55
CA GLU A 37 -15.77 9.53 17.99
C GLU A 37 -14.72 8.43 18.08
N ARG A 38 -15.05 7.26 18.66
CA ARG A 38 -14.14 6.10 18.70
C ARG A 38 -13.84 5.54 17.31
N THR A 39 -14.82 5.52 16.39
CA THR A 39 -14.58 5.21 14.98
C THR A 39 -13.56 6.19 14.37
N SER A 40 -13.68 7.49 14.65
CA SER A 40 -12.70 8.50 14.19
C SER A 40 -11.31 8.27 14.78
N GLU A 41 -11.22 7.90 16.07
CA GLU A 41 -9.96 7.55 16.73
C GLU A 41 -9.29 6.30 16.11
N ARG A 42 -10.04 5.22 15.83
CA ARG A 42 -9.49 4.06 15.10
C ARG A 42 -8.99 4.47 13.72
N LEU A 43 -9.78 5.23 12.95
CA LEU A 43 -9.38 5.63 11.59
C LEU A 43 -8.11 6.49 11.58
N ARG A 44 -7.89 7.32 12.61
CA ARG A 44 -6.62 8.04 12.80
C ARG A 44 -5.47 7.10 13.12
N ALA A 45 -5.68 6.12 14.01
CA ALA A 45 -4.66 5.10 14.32
C ALA A 45 -4.31 4.24 13.08
N GLU A 46 -5.29 3.87 12.25
CA GLU A 46 -5.07 3.17 10.97
C GLU A 46 -4.26 4.01 9.97
N LEU A 47 -4.51 5.32 9.90
CA LEU A 47 -3.71 6.23 9.08
C LEU A 47 -2.25 6.31 9.55
N ASP A 48 -2.02 6.38 10.86
CA ASP A 48 -0.68 6.42 11.44
C ASP A 48 0.05 5.07 11.33
N GLU A 49 -0.67 3.95 11.42
CA GLU A 49 -0.16 2.62 11.07
C GLU A 49 0.27 2.56 9.61
N ALA A 50 -0.58 3.00 8.67
CA ALA A 50 -0.26 3.01 7.24
C ALA A 50 0.94 3.92 6.92
N ARG A 51 1.04 5.10 7.55
CA ARG A 51 2.20 6.00 7.46
C ARG A 51 3.49 5.30 7.93
N TRP A 52 3.44 4.61 9.06
CA TRP A 52 4.60 3.89 9.61
C TRP A 52 4.99 2.68 8.76
N GLU A 53 4.02 1.95 8.19
CA GLU A 53 4.31 0.86 7.24
C GLU A 53 5.02 1.38 5.99
N VAL A 54 4.56 2.49 5.40
CA VAL A 54 5.22 3.12 4.25
C VAL A 54 6.62 3.59 4.62
N HIS A 55 6.79 4.26 5.76
CA HIS A 55 8.11 4.69 6.25
C HIS A 55 9.08 3.50 6.40
N ARG A 56 8.67 2.43 7.08
CA ARG A 56 9.45 1.19 7.24
C ARG A 56 9.81 0.56 5.89
N ASP A 57 8.84 0.47 4.98
CA ASP A 57 9.05 -0.22 3.70
C ASP A 57 9.95 0.57 2.75
N VAL A 58 9.86 1.91 2.75
CA VAL A 58 10.82 2.80 2.06
C VAL A 58 12.22 2.65 2.66
N HIS A 59 12.37 2.69 3.99
CA HIS A 59 13.67 2.53 4.67
C HIS A 59 14.31 1.17 4.34
N ALA A 60 13.51 0.09 4.37
CA ALA A 60 13.97 -1.25 4.00
C ALA A 60 14.31 -1.37 2.50
N ALA A 61 13.57 -0.71 1.61
CA ALA A 61 13.89 -0.68 0.18
C ALA A 61 15.17 0.12 -0.11
N PHE A 62 15.39 1.22 0.60
CA PHE A 62 16.59 2.06 0.51
C PHE A 62 17.85 1.27 0.88
N HIS A 63 17.90 0.61 2.04
CA HIS A 63 19.06 -0.24 2.39
C HIS A 63 19.22 -1.43 1.45
N ARG A 64 18.14 -2.04 0.92
CA ARG A 64 18.27 -3.07 -0.13
C ARG A 64 18.90 -2.52 -1.40
N ALA A 65 18.60 -1.29 -1.79
CA ALA A 65 19.20 -0.63 -2.95
C ALA A 65 20.68 -0.30 -2.72
N LEU A 66 21.06 0.17 -1.52
CA LEU A 66 22.47 0.33 -1.13
C LEU A 66 23.23 -1.01 -1.18
N VAL A 67 22.69 -2.08 -0.57
CA VAL A 67 23.31 -3.43 -0.62
C VAL A 67 23.42 -3.94 -2.06
N ALA A 68 22.47 -3.64 -2.93
CA ALA A 68 22.55 -4.01 -4.34
C ALA A 68 23.60 -3.20 -5.12
N ARG A 69 23.78 -1.91 -4.79
CA ARG A 69 24.87 -1.05 -5.31
C ARG A 69 26.24 -1.60 -4.95
N GLU A 70 26.46 -1.95 -3.69
CA GLU A 70 27.74 -2.52 -3.24
C GLU A 70 28.02 -3.91 -3.86
N ARG A 71 26.98 -4.70 -4.14
CA ARG A 71 27.11 -5.97 -4.87
C ARG A 71 27.48 -5.76 -6.34
N LEU A 72 26.97 -4.72 -6.99
CA LEU A 72 27.38 -4.35 -8.35
C LEU A 72 28.86 -3.93 -8.37
N ALA A 73 29.26 -3.01 -7.49
CA ALA A 73 30.65 -2.57 -7.37
C ALA A 73 31.61 -3.74 -7.06
N ALA A 74 31.19 -4.71 -6.22
CA ALA A 74 31.97 -5.93 -5.97
C ALA A 74 32.07 -6.85 -7.21
N ALA A 75 31.00 -6.98 -8.00
CA ALA A 75 31.02 -7.76 -9.23
C ALA A 75 31.87 -7.11 -10.34
N GLU A 76 31.89 -5.78 -10.40
CA GLU A 76 32.76 -5.00 -11.30
C GLU A 76 34.24 -5.16 -10.93
N ARG A 77 34.58 -5.01 -9.64
CA ARG A 77 35.94 -5.29 -9.14
C ARG A 77 36.39 -6.72 -9.48
N LEU A 78 35.50 -7.71 -9.35
CA LEU A 78 35.80 -9.09 -9.72
C LEU A 78 36.01 -9.25 -11.22
N LEU A 79 35.21 -8.58 -12.06
CA LEU A 79 35.36 -8.61 -13.52
C LEU A 79 36.74 -8.10 -13.94
N THR A 80 37.13 -6.91 -13.49
CA THR A 80 38.45 -6.33 -13.78
C THR A 80 39.60 -7.22 -13.29
N PHE A 81 39.43 -7.93 -12.16
CA PHE A 81 40.40 -8.89 -11.66
C PHE A 81 40.53 -10.13 -12.58
N GLN A 82 39.42 -10.69 -13.09
CA GLN A 82 39.49 -11.81 -14.03
C GLN A 82 40.08 -11.41 -15.39
N GLU A 83 39.83 -10.18 -15.85
CA GLU A 83 40.41 -9.66 -17.10
C GLU A 83 41.94 -9.59 -17.00
N ARG A 84 42.48 -9.07 -15.89
CA ARG A 84 43.94 -9.07 -15.61
C ARG A 84 44.53 -10.48 -15.53
N LEU A 85 43.88 -11.41 -14.83
CA LEU A 85 44.36 -12.81 -14.77
C LEU A 85 44.42 -13.47 -16.15
N LEU A 86 43.45 -13.19 -17.03
CA LEU A 86 43.46 -13.70 -18.40
C LEU A 86 44.60 -13.08 -19.23
N GLU A 87 44.87 -11.78 -19.07
CA GLU A 87 46.02 -11.11 -19.71
C GLU A 87 47.36 -11.73 -19.28
N ILE A 88 47.54 -11.97 -17.97
CA ILE A 88 48.73 -12.61 -17.40
C ILE A 88 48.89 -14.04 -17.95
N ALA A 89 47.82 -14.84 -17.95
CA ALA A 89 47.85 -16.21 -18.49
C ALA A 89 48.18 -16.24 -19.99
N ARG A 90 47.63 -15.31 -20.79
CA ARG A 90 47.95 -15.14 -22.21
C ARG A 90 49.35 -14.58 -22.46
N GLY A 91 49.91 -13.81 -21.52
CA GLY A 91 51.32 -13.41 -21.52
C GLY A 91 52.24 -14.61 -21.36
N ARG A 92 52.04 -15.38 -20.29
CA ARG A 92 52.84 -16.58 -19.98
C ARG A 92 52.72 -17.67 -21.06
N LEU A 93 51.55 -17.87 -21.66
CA LEU A 93 51.39 -18.81 -22.78
C LEU A 93 52.22 -18.39 -24.01
N ARG A 94 52.31 -17.09 -24.30
CA ARG A 94 53.14 -16.57 -25.41
C ARG A 94 54.64 -16.67 -25.13
N ALA A 95 55.05 -16.62 -23.86
CA ALA A 95 56.42 -16.88 -23.44
C ALA A 95 56.80 -18.38 -23.45
N GLY A 96 55.81 -19.27 -23.47
CA GLY A 96 56.00 -20.73 -23.38
C GLY A 96 56.01 -21.26 -21.94
N ASP A 97 55.81 -20.41 -20.93
CA ASP A 97 55.93 -20.75 -19.50
C ASP A 97 54.79 -21.64 -18.97
N VAL A 98 53.67 -21.73 -19.69
CA VAL A 98 52.46 -22.46 -19.28
C VAL A 98 51.78 -23.14 -20.46
N SER A 99 51.02 -24.20 -20.17
CA SER A 99 50.19 -24.87 -21.17
C SER A 99 48.95 -24.04 -21.55
N PRO A 100 48.19 -24.41 -22.61
CA PRO A 100 46.95 -23.73 -22.98
C PRO A 100 45.81 -23.85 -21.95
N LEU A 101 45.90 -24.77 -20.97
CA LEU A 101 44.84 -25.06 -20.01
C LEU A 101 44.57 -23.85 -19.08
N PRO A 102 45.57 -23.22 -18.43
CA PRO A 102 45.39 -21.99 -17.68
C PRO A 102 44.64 -20.86 -18.40
N VAL A 103 44.89 -20.65 -19.70
CA VAL A 103 44.16 -19.63 -20.47
C VAL A 103 42.68 -19.99 -20.60
N ARG A 104 42.35 -21.24 -20.92
CA ARG A 104 40.95 -21.71 -21.01
C ARG A 104 40.21 -21.61 -19.68
N LEU A 105 40.89 -21.90 -18.56
CA LEU A 105 40.34 -21.71 -17.22
C LEU A 105 40.03 -20.22 -16.96
N ALA A 106 40.98 -19.32 -17.23
CA ALA A 106 40.77 -17.88 -17.08
C ALA A 106 39.63 -17.33 -17.97
N GLU A 107 39.46 -17.85 -19.18
CA GLU A 107 38.34 -17.50 -20.09
C GLU A 107 36.98 -17.94 -19.54
N GLY A 108 36.89 -19.13 -18.95
CA GLY A 108 35.70 -19.61 -18.25
C GLY A 108 35.36 -18.74 -17.03
N GLU A 109 36.37 -18.41 -16.22
CA GLU A 109 36.22 -17.57 -15.02
C GLU A 109 35.81 -16.13 -15.34
N LEU A 110 36.39 -15.54 -16.39
CA LEU A 110 35.97 -14.25 -16.93
C LEU A 110 34.51 -14.28 -17.40
N SER A 111 34.11 -15.36 -18.09
CA SER A 111 32.73 -15.53 -18.55
C SER A 111 31.75 -15.60 -17.37
N GLN A 112 32.10 -16.32 -16.29
CA GLN A 112 31.31 -16.33 -15.06
C GLN A 112 31.25 -14.95 -14.38
N ALA A 113 32.35 -14.19 -14.34
CA ALA A 113 32.37 -12.85 -13.78
C ALA A 113 31.48 -11.87 -14.56
N ARG A 114 31.45 -11.97 -15.90
CA ARG A 114 30.54 -11.19 -16.76
C ARG A 114 29.07 -11.48 -16.46
N VAL A 115 28.70 -12.76 -16.33
CA VAL A 115 27.34 -13.17 -15.92
C VAL A 115 26.99 -12.63 -14.52
N ALA A 116 27.93 -12.70 -13.57
CA ALA A 116 27.73 -12.17 -12.22
C ALA A 116 27.53 -10.64 -12.21
N ARG A 117 28.27 -9.87 -13.01
CA ARG A 117 28.07 -8.42 -13.16
C ARG A 117 26.68 -8.08 -13.70
N ILE A 118 26.26 -8.74 -14.77
CA ILE A 118 24.92 -8.56 -15.37
C ILE A 118 23.83 -8.88 -14.34
N ALA A 119 23.96 -9.98 -13.58
CA ALA A 119 23.00 -10.33 -12.53
C ALA A 119 22.96 -9.30 -11.39
N ALA A 120 24.11 -8.74 -11.00
CA ALA A 120 24.19 -7.69 -9.97
C ALA A 120 23.58 -6.36 -10.45
N GLU A 121 23.82 -5.98 -11.71
CA GLU A 121 23.27 -4.78 -12.35
C GLU A 121 21.73 -4.84 -12.42
N GLN A 122 21.19 -5.97 -12.89
CA GLN A 122 19.73 -6.20 -12.89
C GLN A 122 19.16 -6.23 -11.47
N GLY A 123 19.91 -6.76 -10.50
CA GLY A 123 19.56 -6.72 -9.08
C GLY A 123 19.48 -5.29 -8.53
N TYR A 124 20.43 -4.42 -8.89
CA TYR A 124 20.47 -3.01 -8.50
C TYR A 124 19.33 -2.21 -9.14
N LEU A 125 19.12 -2.37 -10.46
CA LEU A 125 17.99 -1.74 -11.16
C LEU A 125 16.64 -2.13 -10.54
N ARG A 126 16.44 -3.43 -10.25
CA ARG A 126 15.23 -3.92 -9.57
C ARG A 126 15.04 -3.31 -8.18
N ALA A 127 16.12 -3.14 -7.41
CA ALA A 127 16.06 -2.52 -6.10
C ALA A 127 15.71 -1.02 -6.18
N ARG A 128 16.30 -0.29 -7.13
CA ARG A 128 15.95 1.12 -7.43
C ARG A 128 14.50 1.29 -7.87
N LEU A 129 14.01 0.42 -8.75
CA LEU A 129 12.60 0.43 -9.19
C LEU A 129 11.64 0.13 -8.02
N GLN A 130 11.99 -0.80 -7.13
CA GLN A 130 11.19 -1.07 -5.93
C GLN A 130 11.18 0.12 -4.95
N LEU A 131 12.33 0.78 -4.75
CA LEU A 131 12.41 2.00 -3.94
C LEU A 131 11.58 3.13 -4.55
N GLY A 132 11.71 3.36 -5.86
CA GLY A 132 10.94 4.37 -6.58
C GLY A 132 9.43 4.14 -6.49
N ALA A 133 8.97 2.90 -6.67
CA ALA A 133 7.56 2.54 -6.56
C ALA A 133 6.96 2.79 -5.16
N LEU A 134 7.77 2.67 -4.09
CA LEU A 134 7.35 2.98 -2.71
C LEU A 134 7.43 4.49 -2.40
N ALA A 135 8.37 5.20 -3.01
CA ALA A 135 8.57 6.64 -2.84
C ALA A 135 7.74 7.52 -3.80
N GLY A 136 6.98 6.92 -4.73
CA GLY A 136 6.17 7.65 -5.72
C GLY A 136 6.93 8.16 -6.95
N TRP A 137 8.14 7.67 -7.21
CA TRP A 137 8.97 8.11 -8.35
C TRP A 137 8.58 7.41 -9.66
N PRO A 138 8.73 8.08 -10.82
CA PRO A 138 8.44 7.48 -12.12
C PRO A 138 9.45 6.38 -12.47
N ALA A 139 8.96 5.27 -13.04
CA ALA A 139 9.81 4.11 -13.39
C ALA A 139 10.89 4.41 -14.45
N ALA A 140 10.72 5.48 -15.24
CA ALA A 140 11.72 5.93 -16.22
C ALA A 140 13.00 6.51 -15.57
N HIS A 141 12.88 7.07 -14.36
CA HIS A 141 13.98 7.69 -13.63
C HIS A 141 13.93 7.23 -12.16
N PRO A 142 14.25 5.95 -11.88
CA PRO A 142 14.18 5.44 -10.52
C PRO A 142 15.30 6.06 -9.66
N PRO A 143 15.05 6.37 -8.38
CA PRO A 143 15.99 7.09 -7.53
C PRO A 143 17.32 6.35 -7.36
N GLU A 144 18.38 7.12 -7.10
CA GLU A 144 19.70 6.58 -6.72
C GLU A 144 19.90 6.72 -5.22
N PRO A 145 20.21 5.61 -4.49
CA PRO A 145 20.44 5.69 -3.06
C PRO A 145 21.80 6.33 -2.79
N ALA A 146 21.77 7.58 -2.31
CA ALA A 146 22.94 8.30 -1.83
C ALA A 146 23.30 7.87 -0.39
N GLY A 147 24.58 7.97 -0.02
CA GLY A 147 25.09 7.56 1.29
C GLY A 147 25.70 6.15 1.32
N ASN A 148 26.03 5.70 2.53
CA ASN A 148 26.78 4.47 2.80
C ASN A 148 25.92 3.46 3.57
N LEU A 149 26.35 2.21 3.64
CA LEU A 149 25.78 1.24 4.57
C LEU A 149 26.27 1.57 5.98
N ASP A 150 25.34 1.75 6.92
CA ASP A 150 25.66 1.88 8.33
C ASP A 150 26.36 0.63 8.86
N GLU A 151 27.31 0.81 9.77
CA GLU A 151 27.95 -0.30 10.46
C GLU A 151 26.92 -1.04 11.35
N PRO A 152 26.89 -2.38 11.37
CA PRO A 152 25.92 -3.13 12.16
C PRO A 152 25.98 -2.74 13.63
N ARG A 153 24.88 -2.21 14.19
CA ARG A 153 24.75 -1.91 15.62
C ARG A 153 24.15 -3.10 16.35
N ASP A 154 24.59 -3.31 17.59
CA ASP A 154 24.04 -4.40 18.40
C ASP A 154 22.60 -4.06 18.84
N PRO A 155 21.66 -5.00 18.72
CA PRO A 155 20.28 -4.75 19.10
C PRO A 155 20.17 -4.55 20.62
N PRO A 156 19.30 -3.63 21.09
CA PRO A 156 19.03 -3.50 22.52
C PRO A 156 18.40 -4.79 23.07
N GLY A 157 18.50 -4.99 24.39
CA GLY A 157 18.02 -6.20 25.06
C GLY A 157 16.53 -6.46 24.83
N THR A 158 16.12 -7.74 24.83
CA THR A 158 14.74 -8.17 24.56
C THR A 158 13.71 -7.41 25.41
N SER A 159 13.96 -7.22 26.71
CA SER A 159 13.05 -6.53 27.62
C SER A 159 12.73 -5.11 27.14
N ALA A 160 13.75 -4.33 26.77
CA ALA A 160 13.60 -2.99 26.21
C ALA A 160 12.88 -3.01 24.85
N LEU A 161 13.16 -3.98 23.98
CA LEU A 161 12.44 -4.14 22.71
C LEU A 161 10.95 -4.45 22.92
N ILE A 162 10.60 -5.29 23.89
CA ILE A 162 9.21 -5.61 24.24
C ILE A 162 8.50 -4.37 24.81
N GLU A 163 9.15 -3.61 25.68
CA GLU A 163 8.61 -2.40 26.28
C GLU A 163 8.34 -1.30 25.24
N VAL A 164 9.32 -1.04 24.37
CA VAL A 164 9.17 -0.10 23.24
C VAL A 164 8.08 -0.58 22.29
N ALA A 165 8.04 -1.87 21.93
CA ALA A 165 7.01 -2.40 21.04
C ALA A 165 5.59 -2.32 21.64
N ARG A 166 5.43 -2.58 22.94
CA ARG A 166 4.12 -2.45 23.63
C ARG A 166 3.62 -1.01 23.67
N SER A 167 4.52 -0.03 23.77
CA SER A 167 4.18 1.39 23.90
C SER A 167 4.07 2.12 22.56
N HIS A 168 4.86 1.75 21.56
CA HIS A 168 5.03 2.49 20.31
C HIS A 168 4.52 1.76 19.04
N GLN A 169 4.24 0.45 19.07
CA GLN A 169 3.85 -0.29 17.85
C GLN A 169 2.49 0.21 17.31
N PRO A 170 2.42 0.78 16.09
CA PRO A 170 1.18 1.39 15.59
C PRO A 170 0.03 0.38 15.47
N ARG A 171 0.32 -0.84 14.97
CA ARG A 171 -0.68 -1.93 14.86
C ARG A 171 -1.35 -2.26 16.18
N LEU A 172 -0.62 -2.19 17.30
CA LEU A 172 -1.18 -2.48 18.62
C LEU A 172 -2.12 -1.34 19.07
N ARG A 173 -1.77 -0.09 18.77
CA ARG A 173 -2.63 1.09 19.02
C ARG A 173 -3.91 1.03 18.18
N THR A 174 -3.83 0.65 16.90
CA THR A 174 -4.99 0.42 16.04
C THR A 174 -5.94 -0.64 16.62
N LEU A 175 -5.40 -1.78 17.06
CA LEU A 175 -6.21 -2.86 17.66
C LEU A 175 -6.81 -2.46 19.02
N GLN A 176 -6.12 -1.63 19.81
CA GLN A 176 -6.68 -1.02 21.03
C GLN A 176 -7.83 -0.06 20.69
N ALA A 177 -7.67 0.82 19.70
CA ALA A 177 -8.73 1.73 19.26
C ALA A 177 -9.95 0.97 18.71
N ALA A 178 -9.74 -0.09 17.94
CA ALA A 178 -10.80 -0.98 17.44
C ALA A 178 -11.58 -1.68 18.57
N GLN A 179 -10.89 -2.11 19.64
CA GLN A 179 -11.53 -2.66 20.83
C GLN A 179 -12.39 -1.60 21.53
N VAL A 180 -11.86 -0.39 21.72
CA VAL A 180 -12.59 0.73 22.36
C VAL A 180 -13.82 1.14 21.54
N GLU A 181 -13.71 1.21 20.22
CA GLU A 181 -14.85 1.42 19.31
C GLU A 181 -15.90 0.33 19.45
N ALA A 182 -15.51 -0.96 19.39
CA ALA A 182 -16.45 -2.07 19.48
C ALA A 182 -17.19 -2.11 20.83
N THR A 183 -16.52 -1.76 21.94
CA THR A 183 -17.19 -1.61 23.25
C THR A 183 -18.12 -0.41 23.32
N ALA A 184 -17.82 0.71 22.65
CA ALA A 184 -18.72 1.85 22.53
C ALA A 184 -19.96 1.52 21.67
N GLN A 185 -19.76 0.83 20.56
CA GLN A 185 -20.85 0.33 19.69
C GLN A 185 -21.74 -0.68 20.41
N SER A 186 -21.18 -1.58 21.24
CA SER A 186 -22.00 -2.46 22.10
C SER A 186 -22.85 -1.67 23.08
N ARG A 187 -22.29 -0.66 23.76
CA ARG A 187 -23.04 0.20 24.69
C ARG A 187 -24.18 0.95 23.99
N ALA A 188 -23.94 1.47 22.78
CA ALA A 188 -24.98 2.09 21.96
C ALA A 188 -26.09 1.09 21.58
N ALA A 189 -25.74 -0.10 21.07
CA ALA A 189 -26.70 -1.13 20.71
C ALA A 189 -27.51 -1.66 21.92
N ASP A 190 -26.89 -1.74 23.11
CA ASP A 190 -27.57 -2.08 24.36
C ASP A 190 -28.55 -0.96 24.81
N ARG A 191 -28.23 0.31 24.54
CA ARG A 191 -29.14 1.45 24.80
C ARG A 191 -30.32 1.48 23.83
N ASP A 192 -30.14 1.11 22.56
CA ASP A 192 -31.20 1.00 21.55
C ASP A 192 -32.29 -0.05 21.89
N ALA A 193 -32.10 -0.87 22.95
CA ALA A 193 -33.13 -1.77 23.46
C ALA A 193 -34.12 -1.13 24.45
N TRP A 194 -33.88 0.11 24.87
CA TRP A 194 -34.71 0.84 25.84
C TRP A 194 -35.68 1.83 25.17
N PRO A 195 -36.90 2.03 25.72
CA PRO A 195 -37.88 2.98 25.20
C PRO A 195 -37.36 4.39 24.95
N GLU A 196 -37.72 4.98 23.81
CA GLU A 196 -37.48 6.38 23.46
C GLU A 196 -38.74 7.24 23.72
N PRO A 197 -38.84 7.96 24.85
CA PRO A 197 -40.00 8.80 25.13
C PRO A 197 -40.01 10.05 24.23
N SER A 198 -41.16 10.29 23.59
CA SER A 198 -41.41 11.45 22.74
C SER A 198 -42.51 12.35 23.30
N LEU A 199 -42.37 13.65 23.08
CA LEU A 199 -43.34 14.69 23.41
C LEU A 199 -43.70 15.43 22.12
N GLY A 200 -44.97 15.38 21.74
CA GLY A 200 -45.53 16.12 20.61
C GLY A 200 -46.49 17.20 21.07
N VAL A 201 -46.53 18.31 20.33
CA VAL A 201 -47.61 19.29 20.38
C VAL A 201 -48.17 19.44 18.97
N GLN A 202 -49.48 19.29 18.83
CA GLN A 202 -50.20 19.45 17.58
C GLN A 202 -51.25 20.55 17.75
N VAL A 203 -51.24 21.52 16.84
CA VAL A 203 -52.34 22.47 16.68
C VAL A 203 -53.15 22.00 15.48
N MET A 204 -54.44 21.79 15.68
CA MET A 204 -55.37 21.34 14.64
C MET A 204 -56.54 22.32 14.58
N ARG A 205 -56.95 22.66 13.36
CA ARG A 205 -58.10 23.51 13.08
C ARG A 205 -59.10 22.72 12.26
N GLU A 206 -60.30 22.56 12.80
CA GLU A 206 -61.40 21.83 12.18
C GLU A 206 -62.50 22.82 11.76
N GLY A 207 -62.83 22.84 10.48
CA GLY A 207 -63.97 23.59 9.93
C GLY A 207 -65.16 22.67 9.70
N PHE A 208 -66.27 22.91 10.41
CA PHE A 208 -67.55 22.22 10.17
C PHE A 208 -68.43 23.04 9.20
N PRO A 209 -69.20 22.41 8.30
CA PRO A 209 -70.03 23.12 7.31
C PRO A 209 -71.09 24.10 7.88
N ALA A 210 -71.39 24.01 9.18
CA ALA A 210 -72.46 24.77 9.84
C ALA A 210 -72.02 25.47 11.15
N GLY A 211 -70.71 25.63 11.40
CA GLY A 211 -70.19 26.23 12.64
C GLY A 211 -68.90 27.03 12.46
N PRO A 212 -68.53 27.89 13.43
CA PRO A 212 -67.25 28.59 13.40
C PRO A 212 -66.08 27.58 13.49
N PRO A 213 -64.95 27.83 12.81
CA PRO A 213 -63.83 26.90 12.80
C PRO A 213 -63.15 26.83 14.17
N GLU A 214 -63.10 25.65 14.76
CA GLU A 214 -62.51 25.41 16.08
C GLU A 214 -61.00 25.19 15.96
N THR A 215 -60.23 25.67 16.94
CA THR A 215 -58.77 25.44 17.00
C THR A 215 -58.45 24.69 18.28
N GLN A 216 -58.04 23.43 18.12
CA GLN A 216 -57.67 22.53 19.21
C GLN A 216 -56.15 22.45 19.33
N VAL A 217 -55.65 22.40 20.56
CA VAL A 217 -54.22 22.20 20.86
C VAL A 217 -54.07 20.92 21.67
N LEU A 218 -53.41 19.93 21.09
CA LEU A 218 -53.21 18.60 21.68
C LEU A 218 -51.74 18.39 22.05
N GLY A 219 -51.48 18.12 23.32
CA GLY A 219 -50.21 17.60 23.80
C GLY A 219 -50.24 16.06 23.82
N VAL A 220 -49.23 15.41 23.23
CA VAL A 220 -49.11 13.95 23.19
C VAL A 220 -47.79 13.54 23.82
N VAL A 221 -47.83 12.64 24.82
CA VAL A 221 -46.64 11.96 25.33
C VAL A 221 -46.74 10.49 24.92
N SER A 222 -45.70 9.98 24.24
CA SER A 222 -45.66 8.58 23.79
C SER A 222 -44.38 7.91 24.25
N VAL A 223 -44.51 6.73 24.85
CA VAL A 223 -43.40 5.90 25.35
C VAL A 223 -43.56 4.49 24.77
N PRO A 224 -42.91 4.17 23.64
CA PRO A 224 -43.03 2.85 23.01
C PRO A 224 -42.30 1.80 23.85
N ILE A 225 -43.03 0.79 24.34
CA ILE A 225 -42.46 -0.31 25.14
C ILE A 225 -42.19 -1.52 24.23
N PRO A 226 -40.92 -1.85 23.90
CA PRO A 226 -40.60 -2.99 23.05
C PRO A 226 -40.73 -4.32 23.81
N LEU A 227 -41.89 -4.96 23.69
CA LEU A 227 -42.16 -6.23 24.35
C LEU A 227 -41.32 -7.39 23.77
N PHE A 228 -41.24 -7.49 22.43
CA PHE A 228 -40.58 -8.59 21.72
C PHE A 228 -39.27 -8.17 21.03
N GLN A 229 -39.23 -7.00 20.38
CA GLN A 229 -38.13 -6.56 19.50
C GLN A 229 -37.11 -5.66 20.22
N ARG A 230 -36.45 -6.18 21.27
CA ARG A 230 -35.44 -5.46 22.08
C ARG A 230 -34.04 -5.40 21.45
N ASN A 231 -33.98 -5.04 20.16
CA ASN A 231 -32.77 -4.96 19.34
C ASN A 231 -31.80 -6.15 19.44
N GLN A 232 -32.33 -7.36 19.63
CA GLN A 232 -31.56 -8.55 20.04
C GLN A 232 -30.43 -8.91 19.04
N GLY A 233 -30.70 -8.73 17.73
CA GLY A 233 -29.74 -9.02 16.66
C GLY A 233 -28.52 -8.09 16.69
N ALA A 234 -28.73 -6.76 16.63
CA ALA A 234 -27.62 -5.80 16.60
C ALA A 234 -26.77 -5.87 17.87
N ARG A 235 -27.40 -6.12 19.04
CA ARG A 235 -26.70 -6.35 20.31
C ARG A 235 -25.81 -7.58 20.27
N ALA A 236 -26.32 -8.71 19.79
CA ALA A 236 -25.52 -9.92 19.62
C ALA A 236 -24.35 -9.70 18.64
N THR A 237 -24.57 -8.95 17.55
CA THR A 237 -23.52 -8.58 16.59
C THR A 237 -22.45 -7.69 17.22
N ALA A 238 -22.83 -6.62 17.92
CA ALA A 238 -21.89 -5.69 18.55
C ALA A 238 -21.08 -6.35 19.68
N GLN A 239 -21.71 -7.19 20.49
CA GLN A 239 -21.02 -7.98 21.52
C GLN A 239 -20.03 -9.00 20.90
N ALA A 240 -20.41 -9.63 19.77
CA ALA A 240 -19.49 -10.51 19.03
C ALA A 240 -18.32 -9.73 18.42
N GLN A 241 -18.56 -8.54 17.87
CA GLN A 241 -17.51 -7.65 17.35
C GLN A 241 -16.52 -7.22 18.44
N SER A 242 -17.00 -6.88 19.64
CA SER A 242 -16.13 -6.59 20.79
C SER A 242 -15.24 -7.77 21.13
N ARG A 243 -15.81 -8.98 21.25
CA ARG A 243 -15.03 -10.21 21.53
C ARG A 243 -14.01 -10.53 20.45
N ILE A 244 -14.32 -10.26 19.18
CA ILE A 244 -13.38 -10.42 18.06
C ILE A 244 -12.23 -9.39 18.19
N ALA A 245 -12.52 -8.12 18.44
CA ALA A 245 -11.50 -7.09 18.61
C ALA A 245 -10.58 -7.36 19.82
N ASP A 246 -11.14 -7.82 20.94
CA ASP A 246 -10.38 -8.31 22.10
C ASP A 246 -9.42 -9.45 21.71
N ALA A 247 -9.93 -10.48 21.03
CA ALA A 247 -9.15 -11.63 20.61
C ALA A 247 -8.06 -11.27 19.58
N GLU A 248 -8.34 -10.39 18.62
CA GLU A 248 -7.35 -9.90 17.65
C GLU A 248 -6.21 -9.12 18.33
N ARG A 249 -6.54 -8.26 19.30
CA ARG A 249 -5.53 -7.52 20.08
C ARG A 249 -4.64 -8.48 20.88
N GLN A 250 -5.23 -9.46 21.56
CA GLN A 250 -4.48 -10.46 22.33
C GLN A 250 -3.60 -11.34 21.42
N ALA A 251 -4.15 -11.84 20.32
CA ALA A 251 -3.42 -12.65 19.35
C ALA A 251 -2.22 -11.91 18.74
N PHE A 252 -2.40 -10.63 18.36
CA PHE A 252 -1.30 -9.80 17.86
C PHE A 252 -0.25 -9.52 18.94
N GLY A 253 -0.67 -9.28 20.20
CA GLY A 253 0.25 -9.11 21.33
C GLY A 253 1.16 -10.32 21.55
N SER A 254 0.62 -11.54 21.47
CA SER A 254 1.41 -12.78 21.56
C SER A 254 2.30 -13.00 20.35
N GLN A 255 1.84 -12.69 19.14
CA GLN A 255 2.64 -12.78 17.91
C GLN A 255 3.82 -11.80 17.91
N LEU A 256 3.63 -10.59 18.46
CA LEU A 256 4.66 -9.55 18.53
C LEU A 256 5.90 -10.01 19.33
N LEU A 257 5.70 -10.74 20.43
CA LEU A 257 6.81 -11.31 21.22
C LEU A 257 7.64 -12.31 20.39
N ASN A 258 6.96 -13.22 19.69
CA ASN A 258 7.62 -14.19 18.80
C ASN A 258 8.36 -13.49 17.65
N PHE A 259 7.79 -12.43 17.07
CA PHE A 259 8.49 -11.64 16.05
C PHE A 259 9.75 -10.96 16.58
N ILE A 260 9.72 -10.39 17.79
CA ILE A 260 10.89 -9.75 18.40
C ILE A 260 12.03 -10.76 18.57
N GLU A 261 11.77 -11.93 19.17
CA GLU A 261 12.81 -12.94 19.34
C GLU A 261 13.31 -13.54 18.02
N GLN A 262 12.44 -13.73 17.02
CA GLN A 262 12.86 -14.17 15.68
C GLN A 262 13.83 -13.17 15.03
N HIS A 263 13.52 -11.87 15.09
CA HIS A 263 14.38 -10.83 14.51
C HIS A 263 15.67 -10.64 15.32
N ARG A 264 15.61 -10.73 16.65
CA ARG A 264 16.79 -10.70 17.52
C ARG A 264 17.73 -11.87 17.23
N THR A 265 17.18 -13.08 17.12
CA THR A 265 17.95 -14.28 16.79
C THR A 265 18.55 -14.18 15.38
N ALA A 266 17.87 -13.56 14.41
CA ALA A 266 18.44 -13.33 13.09
C ALA A 266 19.68 -12.41 13.09
N LEU A 267 19.89 -11.60 14.14
CA LEU A 267 21.06 -10.73 14.31
C LEU A 267 22.22 -11.43 15.06
N TRP A 268 21.97 -12.54 15.76
CA TRP A 268 22.99 -13.26 16.54
C TRP A 268 24.30 -13.58 15.78
N PRO A 269 24.28 -13.99 14.48
CA PRO A 269 25.51 -14.33 13.76
C PRO A 269 26.39 -13.09 13.54
N GLN A 270 25.81 -11.90 13.44
CA GLN A 270 26.54 -10.64 13.27
C GLN A 270 27.29 -10.25 14.53
N GLN A 271 26.78 -10.61 15.73
CA GLN A 271 27.47 -10.37 16.99
C GLN A 271 28.66 -11.30 17.16
N LEU A 272 28.53 -12.58 16.77
CA LEU A 272 29.64 -13.53 16.77
C LEU A 272 30.77 -13.08 15.81
N LEU A 273 30.41 -12.59 14.63
CA LEU A 273 31.34 -12.01 13.64
C LEU A 273 32.16 -10.81 14.14
N LYS A 274 31.67 -10.06 15.14
CA LYS A 274 32.38 -8.94 15.76
C LYS A 274 33.27 -9.33 16.94
N SER A 275 32.84 -10.34 17.71
CA SER A 275 33.46 -10.71 19.00
C SER A 275 34.61 -11.69 18.84
N GLU A 276 34.61 -12.49 17.77
CA GLU A 276 35.72 -13.32 17.34
C GLU A 276 36.79 -12.51 16.58
N PRO A 277 38.04 -13.01 16.44
CA PRO A 277 39.06 -12.46 15.52
C PRO A 277 38.64 -12.46 14.03
N THR A 278 37.41 -12.87 13.71
CA THR A 278 36.80 -12.88 12.38
C THR A 278 36.81 -11.50 11.69
N ALA A 279 36.82 -10.39 12.46
CA ALA A 279 37.00 -9.05 11.90
C ALA A 279 38.32 -8.89 11.12
N ALA A 280 39.39 -9.60 11.51
CA ALA A 280 40.67 -9.61 10.79
C ALA A 280 40.72 -10.61 9.62
N ILE A 281 39.75 -11.53 9.51
CA ILE A 281 39.77 -12.57 8.46
C ILE A 281 39.61 -11.95 7.07
N LEU A 282 38.68 -11.01 6.87
CA LEU A 282 38.48 -10.40 5.55
C LEU A 282 39.75 -9.70 5.01
N PRO A 283 40.40 -8.76 5.74
CA PRO A 283 41.63 -8.13 5.24
C PRO A 283 42.80 -9.12 5.09
N THR A 284 42.97 -10.08 6.01
CA THR A 284 44.01 -11.11 5.90
C THR A 284 43.80 -11.99 4.65
N PHE A 285 42.55 -12.33 4.30
CA PHE A 285 42.25 -13.07 3.07
C PHE A 285 42.43 -12.22 1.80
N GLU A 286 42.12 -10.94 1.83
CA GLU A 286 42.41 -10.02 0.70
C GLU A 286 43.93 -9.91 0.44
N GLU A 287 44.72 -9.80 1.50
CA GLU A 287 46.18 -9.76 1.42
C GLU A 287 46.74 -11.09 0.89
N ASN A 288 46.30 -12.22 1.44
CA ASN A 288 46.66 -13.55 0.93
C ASN A 288 46.31 -13.73 -0.55
N LEU A 289 45.15 -13.24 -1.00
CA LEU A 289 44.77 -13.32 -2.42
C LEU A 289 45.68 -12.47 -3.31
N ARG A 290 46.12 -11.28 -2.86
CA ARG A 290 47.12 -10.46 -3.57
C ARG A 290 48.48 -11.15 -3.65
N LEU A 291 48.95 -11.77 -2.57
CA LEU A 291 50.21 -12.52 -2.55
C LEU A 291 50.16 -13.74 -3.50
N ILE A 292 49.05 -14.47 -3.48
CA ILE A 292 48.78 -15.60 -4.39
C ILE A 292 48.75 -15.12 -5.86
N GLN A 293 48.04 -14.03 -6.17
CA GLN A 293 48.07 -13.42 -7.50
C GLN A 293 49.50 -13.06 -7.92
N ARG A 294 50.28 -12.42 -7.04
CA ARG A 294 51.66 -12.01 -7.36
C ARG A 294 52.60 -13.21 -7.55
N ALA A 295 52.42 -14.28 -6.79
CA ALA A 295 53.15 -15.52 -7.01
C ALA A 295 52.82 -16.18 -8.36
N PHE A 296 51.56 -16.08 -8.83
CA PHE A 296 51.17 -16.56 -10.16
C PHE A 296 51.75 -15.71 -11.29
N GLU A 297 51.79 -14.38 -11.13
CA GLU A 297 52.47 -13.44 -12.04
C GLU A 297 53.96 -13.75 -12.18
N LEU A 298 54.63 -14.08 -11.06
CA LEU A 298 56.05 -14.43 -11.00
C LEU A 298 56.36 -15.89 -11.35
N GLY A 299 55.34 -16.68 -11.72
CA GLY A 299 55.52 -18.09 -12.09
C GLY A 299 55.70 -19.09 -10.96
N GLY A 300 55.70 -18.64 -9.70
CA GLY A 300 55.91 -19.50 -8.52
C GLY A 300 54.75 -20.42 -8.15
N ILE A 301 53.53 -20.17 -8.67
CA ILE A 301 52.36 -21.04 -8.48
C ILE A 301 51.52 -21.19 -9.76
N ASP A 302 50.61 -22.17 -9.75
CA ASP A 302 49.64 -22.44 -10.83
C ASP A 302 48.29 -21.71 -10.62
N ILE A 303 47.57 -21.47 -11.72
CA ILE A 303 46.28 -20.78 -11.73
C ILE A 303 45.18 -21.52 -10.97
N LEU A 304 45.24 -22.86 -10.87
CA LEU A 304 44.27 -23.62 -10.09
C LEU A 304 44.32 -23.24 -8.61
N GLN A 305 45.51 -22.96 -8.07
CA GLN A 305 45.67 -22.50 -6.68
C GLN A 305 45.05 -21.11 -6.48
N VAL A 306 45.20 -20.21 -7.46
CA VAL A 306 44.55 -18.88 -7.47
C VAL A 306 43.02 -19.03 -7.46
N SER A 307 42.46 -19.90 -8.32
CA SER A 307 41.00 -20.08 -8.38
C SER A 307 40.45 -20.74 -7.11
N VAL A 308 41.13 -21.75 -6.55
CA VAL A 308 40.73 -22.42 -5.29
C VAL A 308 40.77 -21.45 -4.10
N ALA A 309 41.81 -20.62 -3.98
CA ALA A 309 41.90 -19.61 -2.92
C ALA A 309 40.75 -18.59 -3.00
N ARG A 310 40.43 -18.13 -4.22
CA ARG A 310 39.31 -17.23 -4.50
C ARG A 310 37.95 -17.88 -4.28
N GLU A 311 37.79 -19.17 -4.58
CA GLU A 311 36.52 -19.88 -4.35
C GLU A 311 36.26 -20.07 -2.85
N ARG A 312 37.31 -20.32 -2.05
CA ARG A 312 37.23 -20.27 -0.58
C ARG A 312 36.81 -18.88 -0.07
N PHE A 313 37.33 -17.81 -0.66
CA PHE A 313 36.91 -16.44 -0.35
C PHE A 313 35.43 -16.17 -0.72
N ARG A 314 34.96 -16.65 -1.89
CA ARG A 314 33.54 -16.55 -2.28
C ARG A 314 32.62 -17.35 -1.37
N ALA A 315 33.07 -18.54 -0.93
CA ALA A 315 32.36 -19.39 0.03
C ALA A 315 32.37 -18.79 1.45
N PHE A 316 33.38 -17.98 1.80
CA PHE A 316 33.40 -17.13 2.99
C PHE A 316 32.42 -15.96 2.85
N LYS A 317 31.14 -16.31 2.89
CA LYS A 317 30.02 -15.37 2.87
C LYS A 317 29.49 -15.25 4.30
N PRO A 318 29.86 -14.23 5.10
CA PRO A 318 29.19 -13.98 6.36
C PRO A 318 27.69 -13.83 6.07
N MET A 319 26.89 -14.72 6.67
CA MET A 319 25.48 -14.90 6.30
C MET A 319 24.73 -13.57 6.51
N PRO A 320 24.28 -12.87 5.44
CA PRO A 320 23.45 -11.71 5.65
C PRO A 320 22.10 -12.21 6.17
N SER A 321 21.70 -11.73 7.33
CA SER A 321 20.35 -11.94 7.87
C SER A 321 19.33 -11.53 6.82
N THR A 322 18.68 -12.50 6.17
CA THR A 322 17.68 -12.22 5.14
C THR A 322 16.48 -11.56 5.82
N PRO A 323 16.14 -10.30 5.50
CA PRO A 323 14.91 -9.72 6.02
C PRO A 323 13.74 -10.52 5.45
N THR A 324 13.00 -11.19 6.32
CA THR A 324 11.88 -12.04 5.93
C THR A 324 10.81 -11.20 5.22
N PRO A 325 10.38 -11.55 4.00
CA PRO A 325 9.37 -10.77 3.27
C PRO A 325 7.96 -11.16 3.73
N THR A 326 7.59 -10.81 4.97
CA THR A 326 6.31 -11.21 5.58
C THR A 326 5.19 -10.17 5.48
N THR A 327 5.48 -8.87 5.34
CA THR A 327 4.40 -7.85 5.30
C THR A 327 3.80 -7.59 3.92
N SER A 328 4.57 -7.71 2.83
CA SER A 328 4.09 -7.35 1.47
C SER A 328 2.94 -8.24 0.95
N LYS A 329 2.88 -9.51 1.38
CA LYS A 329 1.76 -10.41 1.06
C LYS A 329 0.44 -9.98 1.73
N ARG A 330 0.48 -9.30 2.88
CA ARG A 330 -0.72 -8.73 3.53
C ARG A 330 -1.23 -7.48 2.79
N TRP A 331 -0.32 -6.64 2.29
CA TRP A 331 -0.64 -5.48 1.46
C TRP A 331 -1.34 -5.83 0.13
N GLN A 332 -0.95 -6.92 -0.53
CA GLN A 332 -1.61 -7.37 -1.76
C GLN A 332 -2.99 -8.02 -1.52
N THR A 333 -3.21 -8.56 -0.33
CA THR A 333 -4.49 -9.21 0.03
C THR A 333 -5.49 -8.24 0.65
N SER A 334 -5.07 -7.17 1.33
CA SER A 334 -5.96 -6.11 1.83
C SER A 334 -6.63 -5.32 0.70
N LYS A 335 -5.88 -4.89 -0.33
CA LYS A 335 -6.45 -4.22 -1.53
C LYS A 335 -7.49 -5.08 -2.25
N ARG A 336 -7.34 -6.41 -2.26
CA ARG A 336 -8.35 -7.34 -2.83
C ARG A 336 -9.59 -7.53 -1.95
N ARG A 337 -9.56 -7.17 -0.66
CA ARG A 337 -10.75 -7.16 0.21
C ARG A 337 -11.50 -5.84 0.15
N SER A 338 -10.82 -4.69 0.23
CA SER A 338 -11.48 -3.37 0.12
C SER A 338 -12.16 -3.17 -1.24
N ALA A 339 -11.49 -3.57 -2.33
CA ALA A 339 -12.09 -3.56 -3.68
C ALA A 339 -13.25 -4.55 -3.88
N ARG A 340 -13.56 -5.41 -2.89
CA ARG A 340 -14.77 -6.26 -2.88
C ARG A 340 -15.85 -5.76 -1.91
N THR A 341 -15.54 -4.79 -1.04
CA THR A 341 -16.54 -4.19 -0.13
C THR A 341 -17.24 -2.98 -0.77
N CYS A 342 -16.58 -2.31 -1.73
CA CYS A 342 -17.23 -1.38 -2.65
C CYS A 342 -17.88 -2.15 -3.80
N GLY A 343 -19.15 -2.53 -3.65
CA GLY A 343 -19.96 -3.01 -4.77
C GLY A 343 -20.20 -1.89 -5.81
N PRO A 344 -20.52 -2.21 -7.07
CA PRO A 344 -20.80 -1.20 -8.08
C PRO A 344 -22.07 -0.44 -7.71
N THR A 345 -21.93 0.84 -7.39
CA THR A 345 -23.06 1.76 -7.28
C THR A 345 -23.64 1.99 -8.67
N ASN A 346 -24.73 1.30 -9.00
CA ASN A 346 -25.58 1.62 -10.15
C ASN A 346 -26.18 3.01 -9.93
N ASP A 347 -25.56 4.04 -10.49
CA ASP A 347 -26.20 5.34 -10.67
C ASP A 347 -26.43 5.61 -12.15
N THR A 348 -27.66 5.31 -12.59
CA THR A 348 -28.20 5.77 -13.86
C THR A 348 -29.53 6.46 -13.63
N SER A 349 -29.53 7.47 -12.74
CA SER A 349 -30.69 8.32 -12.46
C SER A 349 -30.67 9.65 -13.22
N ARG A 350 -30.59 9.61 -14.57
CA ARG A 350 -30.85 10.80 -15.41
C ARG A 350 -32.36 10.97 -15.66
N PRO A 351 -32.93 12.19 -15.49
CA PRO A 351 -34.34 12.44 -15.78
C PRO A 351 -34.63 12.37 -17.27
N ARG A 352 -35.71 11.67 -17.66
CA ARG A 352 -36.20 11.59 -19.03
C ARG A 352 -37.01 12.84 -19.39
N THR A 353 -36.57 13.60 -20.38
CA THR A 353 -37.44 14.54 -21.11
C THR A 353 -38.41 13.77 -22.03
N PRO A 354 -39.68 14.19 -22.16
CA PRO A 354 -40.65 13.53 -23.02
C PRO A 354 -40.42 13.89 -24.50
N ARG A 355 -40.42 12.88 -25.39
CA ARG A 355 -40.56 13.10 -26.85
C ARG A 355 -42.05 13.23 -27.22
N PRO A 356 -42.40 14.08 -28.22
CA PRO A 356 -43.76 14.15 -28.74
C PRO A 356 -44.11 12.89 -29.57
N ARG A 357 -45.42 12.62 -29.71
CA ARG A 357 -45.95 11.52 -30.51
C ARG A 357 -45.90 11.86 -32.00
N GLU A 358 -45.19 11.06 -32.80
CA GLU A 358 -45.35 11.09 -34.25
C GLU A 358 -46.65 10.37 -34.64
N ARG A 359 -47.46 11.04 -35.47
CA ARG A 359 -48.56 10.39 -36.21
C ARG A 359 -47.99 9.78 -37.48
N THR A 360 -48.46 8.58 -37.81
CA THR A 360 -48.33 8.02 -39.15
C THR A 360 -49.01 8.91 -40.18
N ASN A 361 -48.35 9.16 -41.31
CA ASN A 361 -48.97 9.06 -42.63
C ASN A 361 -47.89 8.89 -43.71
N HIS A 362 -48.15 7.99 -44.66
CA HIS A 362 -47.42 7.91 -45.92
C HIS A 362 -47.96 8.97 -46.88
N GLU A 363 -47.08 9.66 -47.59
CA GLU A 363 -47.32 10.04 -48.98
C GLU A 363 -45.99 10.31 -49.71
N LYS A 364 -46.02 10.32 -51.05
CA LYS A 364 -44.85 10.15 -51.93
C LYS A 364 -44.68 11.38 -52.87
N PRO A 365 -43.71 11.40 -53.80
CA PRO A 365 -42.64 12.40 -53.85
C PRO A 365 -42.91 13.58 -54.82
N THR A 366 -42.01 14.58 -54.86
CA THR A 366 -41.94 15.53 -55.99
C THR A 366 -40.52 16.08 -56.22
N HIS A 367 -40.25 16.54 -57.44
CA HIS A 367 -38.95 16.94 -58.02
C HIS A 367 -38.70 18.47 -58.01
N LEU A 368 -37.56 18.88 -58.60
CA LEU A 368 -37.09 20.26 -58.93
C LEU A 368 -36.58 21.06 -57.72
N GLY A 369 -35.40 21.69 -57.70
CA GLY A 369 -34.57 22.37 -58.72
C GLY A 369 -34.23 23.77 -58.14
N ASP A 370 -33.21 24.56 -58.50
CA ASP A 370 -32.06 24.50 -59.40
C ASP A 370 -31.11 25.68 -59.00
N ARG A 371 -29.81 25.69 -59.38
CA ARG A 371 -28.84 26.83 -59.31
C ARG A 371 -28.41 27.28 -57.88
N SER A 372 -27.21 27.78 -57.58
CA SER A 372 -25.94 28.09 -58.29
C SER A 372 -24.82 28.31 -57.24
N ALA A 373 -23.50 28.41 -57.48
CA ALA A 373 -22.67 28.45 -58.69
C ALA A 373 -21.18 27.99 -58.41
N LEU A 374 -20.29 28.34 -59.35
CA LEU A 374 -18.80 28.30 -59.39
C LEU A 374 -18.08 28.96 -58.18
N ARG A 375 -16.77 28.73 -57.88
CA ARG A 375 -15.60 28.38 -58.74
C ARG A 375 -14.40 27.78 -57.96
N ILE A 376 -13.58 26.99 -58.65
CA ILE A 376 -12.25 26.39 -58.32
C ILE A 376 -11.20 27.11 -59.24
N PRO A 377 -9.88 27.33 -58.93
CA PRO A 377 -8.79 26.34 -58.66
C PRO A 377 -7.79 26.75 -57.52
N ILE A 378 -6.81 25.97 -57.03
CA ILE A 378 -5.95 24.83 -57.48
C ILE A 378 -4.67 25.22 -58.26
N ASP A 379 -3.56 24.53 -57.93
CA ASP A 379 -2.22 24.44 -58.56
C ASP A 379 -1.23 25.62 -58.42
N ASP A 380 0.10 25.44 -58.46
CA ASP A 380 1.05 24.30 -58.24
C ASP A 380 2.50 24.86 -58.30
N ARG A 381 3.54 24.02 -58.05
CA ARG A 381 4.99 24.18 -58.35
C ARG A 381 5.82 25.00 -57.35
N MET A 382 6.99 24.55 -56.85
CA MET A 382 8.18 23.79 -57.34
C MET A 382 9.36 24.71 -57.75
N GLN A 383 10.57 24.29 -57.33
CA GLN A 383 11.89 24.93 -57.55
C GLN A 383 12.12 26.23 -56.72
N GLY A 384 13.28 26.51 -56.11
CA GLY A 384 14.53 25.75 -55.92
C GLY A 384 15.75 26.67 -56.08
N GLU A 385 16.76 26.59 -55.21
CA GLU A 385 18.16 26.97 -55.53
C GLU A 385 19.18 26.64 -54.41
N GLN A 386 20.39 26.26 -54.83
CA GLN A 386 21.63 26.36 -54.04
C GLN A 386 22.36 27.65 -54.46
N VAL A 387 23.30 28.16 -53.66
CA VAL A 387 24.67 28.54 -54.12
C VAL A 387 25.56 28.99 -52.95
N SER A 388 26.87 28.81 -53.14
CA SER A 388 27.99 29.09 -52.22
C SER A 388 28.55 30.52 -52.39
N GLY A 389 29.18 31.11 -51.37
CA GLY A 389 29.99 32.32 -51.54
C GLY A 389 30.70 32.85 -50.29
N ARG A 390 32.04 32.81 -50.29
CA ARG A 390 32.95 33.48 -49.33
C ARG A 390 33.07 34.99 -49.60
N PRO A 391 33.63 35.80 -48.67
CA PRO A 391 35.10 35.97 -48.62
C PRO A 391 35.80 35.15 -47.51
#